data_AF-A0A6M2A7C4-F1
#
_entry.id   AF-A0A6M2A7C4-F1
#
_cell.length_a   1.000
_cell.length_b   1.000
_cell.length_c   1.000
_cell.angle_alpha   90.00
_cell.angle_beta   90.00
_cell.angle_gamma   90.00
#
_symmetry.space_group_name_H-M   'P 1'
#
loop_
_entity.id
_entity.type
_entity.pdbx_description
1 polymer ?
#
loop_
_entity_poly.entity_id
_entity_poly.type
_entity_poly.pdbx_seq_one_letter_code
_entity_poly.pdbx_strand_id
1 'polypeptide(L)'
;MISTILSPIRSFLTNEENKVAKILKSAEGQDKVLKFIGEAAFPAAIEIASTAGASESTLKGLGIGREMVVTTRSVTGLFNVFRASIPMAYNAAKKTGELTRDLVTREAQPTSLERARSQTVHSPQNFSYTDRNGDQQQIQNARSVTHTTPLKHNRVADGPSERLLQMGIHSMKFIGAGTYITAFGAVAPCRFLNSLNTFGKNDSETPIVELNSVGKTLAGSMPQIMFVNHLSGIVENSLRLGYEEIAYKRALRNGGDQRQVFQDYYKKVKEATIGLIEKLLEILKDVLSLLSPIPMPMWFRIPLSTLTLGLGLYRVWIKTT
;
A
#
# COMPACT_ATOMS: atom_id res chain seq x y z
N MET A 1 -24.64 3.16 -31.91
CA MET A 1 -24.02 1.87 -31.52
C MET A 1 -22.94 2.04 -30.46
N ILE A 2 -21.89 2.85 -30.69
CA ILE A 2 -20.83 3.09 -29.68
C ILE A 2 -21.36 3.73 -28.38
N SER A 3 -22.25 4.73 -28.47
CA SER A 3 -22.86 5.36 -27.28
C SER A 3 -23.73 4.41 -26.46
N THR A 4 -24.40 3.46 -27.11
CA THR A 4 -25.28 2.47 -26.48
C THR A 4 -24.50 1.42 -25.69
N ILE A 5 -23.30 1.05 -26.14
CA ILE A 5 -22.40 0.12 -25.43
C ILE A 5 -21.62 0.86 -24.32
N LEU A 6 -21.21 2.11 -24.57
CA LEU A 6 -20.42 2.88 -23.60
C LEU A 6 -21.25 3.38 -22.41
N SER A 7 -22.55 3.62 -22.56
CA SER A 7 -23.39 4.14 -21.47
C SER A 7 -23.53 3.16 -20.28
N PRO A 8 -23.84 1.86 -20.49
CA PRO A 8 -23.84 0.86 -19.41
C PRO A 8 -22.46 0.66 -18.79
N ILE A 9 -21.40 0.63 -19.60
CA ILE A 9 -20.02 0.50 -19.11
C ILE A 9 -19.64 1.72 -18.27
N ARG A 10 -19.94 2.92 -18.74
CA ARG A 10 -19.71 4.16 -17.98
C ARG A 10 -20.49 4.12 -16.68
N SER A 11 -21.79 3.83 -16.71
CA SER A 11 -22.64 3.72 -15.53
C SER A 11 -22.08 2.70 -14.51
N PHE A 12 -21.65 1.53 -14.99
CA PHE A 12 -21.00 0.51 -14.18
C PHE A 12 -19.68 1.02 -13.56
N LEU A 13 -18.83 1.70 -14.35
CA LEU A 13 -17.54 2.23 -13.91
C LEU A 13 -17.63 3.50 -13.06
N THR A 14 -18.73 4.25 -13.12
CA THR A 14 -18.91 5.50 -12.37
C THR A 14 -19.74 5.34 -11.11
N ASN A 15 -20.57 4.30 -11.01
CA ASN A 15 -21.40 4.02 -9.83
C ASN A 15 -20.53 3.90 -8.58
N GLU A 16 -20.73 4.79 -7.61
CA GLU A 16 -19.92 4.85 -6.39
C GLU A 16 -20.19 3.69 -5.43
N GLU A 17 -21.33 3.01 -5.57
CA GLU A 17 -21.64 1.78 -4.83
C GLU A 17 -21.01 0.55 -5.48
N ASN A 18 -20.57 0.65 -6.75
CA ASN A 18 -19.90 -0.45 -7.43
C ASN A 18 -18.46 -0.61 -6.90
N LYS A 19 -18.19 -1.78 -6.33
CA LYS A 19 -16.87 -2.13 -5.78
C LYS A 19 -15.78 -2.15 -6.86
N VAL A 20 -16.11 -2.56 -8.09
CA VAL A 20 -15.17 -2.53 -9.22
C VAL A 20 -14.84 -1.08 -9.61
N ALA A 21 -15.82 -0.18 -9.58
CA ALA A 21 -15.59 1.24 -9.79
C ALA A 21 -14.67 1.84 -8.71
N LYS A 22 -14.84 1.46 -7.44
CA LYS A 22 -13.94 1.90 -6.35
C LYS A 22 -12.50 1.45 -6.58
N ILE A 23 -12.29 0.20 -7.03
CA ILE A 23 -10.97 -0.32 -7.38
C ILE A 23 -10.37 0.50 -8.54
N LEU A 24 -11.14 0.71 -9.61
CA LEU A 24 -10.69 1.44 -10.80
C LEU A 24 -10.54 2.95 -10.60
N LYS A 25 -11.16 3.54 -9.56
CA LYS A 25 -10.93 4.93 -9.14
C LYS A 25 -9.66 5.10 -8.30
N SER A 26 -9.15 4.01 -7.70
CA SER A 26 -7.93 4.04 -6.91
C SER A 26 -6.69 3.91 -7.79
N ALA A 27 -5.66 4.71 -7.50
CA ALA A 27 -4.36 4.63 -8.18
C ALA A 27 -3.74 3.22 -8.11
N GLU A 28 -3.84 2.57 -6.94
CA GLU A 28 -3.36 1.21 -6.69
C GLU A 28 -4.12 0.17 -7.55
N GLY A 29 -5.46 0.29 -7.63
CA GLY A 29 -6.28 -0.61 -8.42
C GLY A 29 -6.06 -0.45 -9.93
N GLN A 30 -5.90 0.77 -10.44
CA GLN A 30 -5.59 1.02 -11.84
C GLN A 30 -4.27 0.37 -12.26
N ASP A 31 -3.19 0.57 -11.48
CA ASP A 31 -1.89 -0.06 -11.77
C ASP A 31 -2.01 -1.60 -11.74
N LYS A 32 -2.70 -2.17 -10.75
CA LYS A 32 -2.88 -3.63 -10.66
C LYS A 32 -3.68 -4.21 -11.83
N VAL A 33 -4.75 -3.54 -12.28
CA VAL A 33 -5.52 -3.98 -13.44
C VAL A 33 -4.67 -3.92 -14.72
N LEU A 34 -3.95 -2.82 -14.95
CA LEU A 34 -3.07 -2.69 -16.12
C LEU A 34 -1.93 -3.72 -16.08
N LYS A 35 -1.36 -3.98 -14.89
CA LYS A 35 -0.36 -5.03 -14.67
C LYS A 35 -0.94 -6.40 -15.01
N PHE A 36 -2.17 -6.71 -14.57
CA PHE A 36 -2.85 -7.96 -14.90
C PHE A 36 -3.05 -8.15 -16.39
N ILE A 37 -3.56 -7.12 -17.06
CA ILE A 37 -3.82 -7.19 -18.50
C ILE A 37 -2.50 -7.39 -19.27
N GLY A 38 -1.46 -6.61 -18.97
CA GLY A 38 -0.19 -6.66 -19.70
C GLY A 38 0.72 -7.85 -19.38
N GLU A 39 0.68 -8.37 -18.13
CA GLU A 39 1.59 -9.44 -17.68
C GLU A 39 0.95 -10.83 -17.64
N ALA A 40 -0.38 -10.94 -17.62
CA ALA A 40 -1.08 -12.23 -17.59
C ALA A 40 -2.05 -12.40 -18.77
N ALA A 41 -3.00 -11.47 -18.95
CA ALA A 41 -4.08 -11.65 -19.92
C ALA A 41 -3.59 -11.67 -21.37
N PHE A 42 -2.80 -10.68 -21.79
CA PHE A 42 -2.25 -10.65 -23.15
C PHE A 42 -1.31 -11.81 -23.46
N PRO A 43 -0.32 -12.15 -22.60
CA PRO A 43 0.50 -13.33 -22.81
C PRO A 43 -0.31 -14.63 -22.97
N ALA A 44 -1.32 -14.84 -22.13
CA ALA A 44 -2.21 -16.00 -22.26
C ALA A 44 -3.00 -15.97 -23.57
N ALA A 45 -3.52 -14.81 -23.98
CA ALA A 45 -4.24 -14.67 -25.23
C ALA A 45 -3.35 -14.94 -26.46
N ILE A 46 -2.10 -14.46 -26.43
CA ILE A 46 -1.11 -14.72 -27.49
C ILE A 46 -0.78 -16.22 -27.56
N GLU A 47 -0.58 -16.88 -26.42
CA GLU A 47 -0.30 -18.31 -26.34
C GLU A 47 -1.48 -19.13 -26.89
N ILE A 48 -2.69 -18.86 -26.41
CA ILE A 48 -3.92 -19.53 -26.88
C ILE A 48 -4.11 -19.32 -28.39
N ALA A 49 -3.96 -18.09 -28.88
CA ALA A 49 -4.10 -17.79 -30.30
C ALA A 49 -3.02 -18.51 -31.13
N SER A 50 -1.78 -18.56 -30.64
CA SER A 50 -0.69 -19.26 -31.31
C SER A 50 -0.95 -20.76 -31.38
N THR A 51 -1.41 -21.38 -30.30
CA THR A 51 -1.76 -22.82 -30.26
C THR A 51 -2.97 -23.14 -31.14
N ALA A 52 -3.91 -22.21 -31.26
CA ALA A 52 -5.07 -22.33 -32.14
C ALA A 52 -4.76 -22.09 -33.62
N GLY A 53 -3.49 -21.82 -33.99
CA GLY A 53 -3.09 -21.58 -35.38
C GLY A 53 -3.53 -20.22 -35.92
N ALA A 54 -3.66 -19.21 -35.07
CA ALA A 54 -3.98 -17.85 -35.50
C ALA A 54 -2.91 -17.29 -36.45
N SER A 55 -3.34 -16.41 -37.37
CA SER A 55 -2.43 -15.78 -38.33
C SER A 55 -1.37 -14.91 -37.64
N GLU A 56 -0.23 -14.72 -38.31
CA GLU A 56 0.83 -13.82 -37.84
C GLU A 56 0.30 -12.40 -37.58
N SER A 57 -0.59 -11.90 -38.45
CA SER A 57 -1.23 -10.59 -38.27
C SER A 57 -2.05 -10.50 -36.97
N THR A 58 -2.72 -11.58 -36.58
CA THR A 58 -3.50 -11.66 -35.34
C THR A 58 -2.57 -11.65 -34.12
N LEU A 59 -1.50 -12.45 -34.16
CA LEU A 59 -0.49 -12.48 -33.08
C LEU A 59 0.21 -11.12 -32.93
N LYS A 60 0.55 -10.47 -34.05
CA LYS A 60 1.12 -9.12 -34.07
C LYS A 60 0.15 -8.09 -33.48
N GLY A 61 -1.14 -8.17 -33.84
CA GLY A 61 -2.18 -7.32 -33.26
C GLY A 61 -2.30 -7.45 -31.73
N LEU A 62 -2.26 -8.68 -31.22
CA LEU A 62 -2.23 -8.95 -29.77
C LEU A 62 -0.95 -8.43 -29.11
N GLY A 63 0.21 -8.57 -29.79
CA GLY A 63 1.49 -8.01 -29.35
C GLY A 63 1.44 -6.48 -29.19
N ILE A 64 0.91 -5.79 -30.21
CA ILE A 64 0.71 -4.33 -30.17
C ILE A 64 -0.23 -3.94 -29.03
N GLY A 65 -1.35 -4.65 -28.86
CA GLY A 65 -2.29 -4.41 -27.76
C GLY A 65 -1.62 -4.54 -26.38
N ARG A 66 -0.75 -5.54 -26.21
CA ARG A 66 0.04 -5.71 -25.00
C ARG A 66 0.98 -4.51 -24.76
N GLU A 67 1.69 -4.06 -25.79
CA GLU A 67 2.61 -2.91 -25.69
C GLU A 67 1.88 -1.62 -25.35
N MET A 68 0.68 -1.41 -25.90
CA MET A 68 -0.17 -0.27 -25.55
C MET A 68 -0.57 -0.29 -24.07
N VAL A 69 -0.91 -1.46 -23.52
CA VAL A 69 -1.23 -1.60 -22.09
C VAL A 69 0.00 -1.34 -21.21
N VAL A 70 1.16 -1.87 -21.59
CA VAL A 70 2.42 -1.61 -20.88
C VAL A 70 2.74 -0.11 -20.88
N THR A 71 2.60 0.56 -22.02
CA THR A 71 2.78 2.01 -22.16
C THR A 71 1.79 2.79 -21.30
N THR A 72 0.50 2.43 -21.36
CA THR A 72 -0.55 3.04 -20.55
C THR A 72 -0.26 2.91 -19.06
N ARG A 73 0.26 1.74 -18.64
CA ARG A 73 0.70 1.52 -17.26
C ARG A 73 1.87 2.41 -16.87
N SER A 74 2.87 2.58 -17.74
CA SER A 74 3.99 3.50 -17.47
C SER A 74 3.53 4.94 -17.28
N VAL A 75 2.63 5.42 -18.13
CA VAL A 75 2.03 6.76 -18.00
C VAL A 75 1.20 6.86 -16.71
N THR A 76 0.36 5.88 -16.43
CA THR A 76 -0.44 5.81 -15.17
C THR A 76 0.48 5.79 -13.95
N GLY A 77 1.58 5.04 -14.01
CA GLY A 77 2.59 4.99 -12.96
C GLY A 77 3.25 6.35 -12.72
N LEU A 78 3.56 7.11 -13.77
CA LEU A 78 4.06 8.47 -13.65
C LEU A 78 3.04 9.40 -12.98
N PHE A 79 1.75 9.33 -13.35
CA PHE A 79 0.71 10.08 -12.64
C PHE A 79 0.60 9.68 -11.16
N ASN A 80 0.72 8.39 -10.87
CA ASN A 80 0.71 7.87 -9.50
C ASN A 80 1.93 8.35 -8.69
N VAL A 81 3.08 8.57 -9.33
CA VAL A 81 4.26 9.19 -8.69
C VAL A 81 3.90 10.54 -8.10
N PHE A 82 3.29 11.43 -8.90
CA PHE A 82 2.92 12.77 -8.45
C PHE A 82 1.75 12.77 -7.47
N ARG A 83 0.71 11.97 -7.73
CA ARG A 83 -0.53 11.98 -6.94
C ARG A 83 -0.38 11.26 -5.60
N ALA A 84 0.45 10.22 -5.52
CA ALA A 84 0.51 9.32 -4.37
C ALA A 84 1.92 9.15 -3.81
N SER A 85 2.90 8.77 -4.63
CA SER A 85 4.21 8.35 -4.12
C SER A 85 5.04 9.49 -3.55
N ILE A 86 5.06 10.68 -4.19
CA ILE A 86 5.76 11.86 -3.64
C ILE A 86 5.14 12.30 -2.31
N PRO A 87 3.82 12.54 -2.20
CA PRO A 87 3.19 12.83 -0.91
C PRO A 87 3.45 11.75 0.15
N MET A 88 3.43 10.47 -0.24
CA MET A 88 3.71 9.36 0.67
C MET A 88 5.15 9.40 1.18
N ALA A 89 6.14 9.59 0.30
CA ALA A 89 7.55 9.69 0.67
C ALA A 89 7.76 10.86 1.62
N TYR A 90 7.22 12.05 1.31
CA TYR A 90 7.33 13.22 2.17
C TYR A 90 6.72 12.97 3.57
N ASN A 91 5.48 12.47 3.63
CA ASN A 91 4.80 12.21 4.89
C ASN A 91 5.49 11.11 5.70
N ALA A 92 6.00 10.07 5.03
CA ALA A 92 6.75 9.00 5.67
C ALA A 92 8.07 9.52 6.26
N ALA A 93 8.86 10.28 5.50
CA ALA A 93 10.10 10.89 5.97
C ALA A 93 9.85 11.83 7.15
N LYS A 94 8.85 12.70 7.06
CA LYS A 94 8.43 13.58 8.15
C LYS A 94 8.09 12.78 9.40
N LYS A 95 7.28 11.71 9.26
CA LYS A 95 6.84 10.91 10.41
C LYS A 95 7.97 10.10 11.03
N THR A 96 8.88 9.56 10.22
CA THR A 96 10.11 8.93 10.71
C THR A 96 10.92 9.93 11.52
N GLY A 97 11.15 11.15 11.01
CA GLY A 97 11.89 12.19 11.74
C GLY A 97 11.24 12.60 13.06
N GLU A 98 9.91 12.74 13.09
CA GLU A 98 9.15 12.97 14.33
C GLU A 98 9.37 11.84 15.35
N LEU A 99 9.24 10.58 14.93
CA LEU A 99 9.38 9.42 15.81
C LEU A 99 10.82 9.23 16.30
N THR A 100 11.81 9.47 15.44
CA THR A 100 13.23 9.46 15.83
C THR A 100 13.51 10.55 16.87
N ARG A 101 13.01 11.77 16.65
CA ARG A 101 13.14 12.85 17.64
C ARG A 101 12.46 12.48 18.95
N ASP A 102 11.24 11.95 18.91
CA ASP A 102 10.50 11.55 20.11
C ASP A 102 11.23 10.44 20.89
N LEU A 103 11.83 9.47 20.20
CA LEU A 103 12.62 8.41 20.84
C LEU A 103 13.88 8.98 21.52
N VAL A 104 14.63 9.84 20.83
CA VAL A 104 15.86 10.45 21.37
C VAL A 104 15.56 11.41 22.52
N THR A 105 14.48 12.20 22.42
CA THR A 105 14.16 13.24 23.40
C THR A 105 13.40 12.72 24.62
N ARG A 106 12.58 11.67 24.49
CA ARG A 106 11.79 11.13 25.61
C ARG A 106 12.52 10.12 26.49
N GLU A 107 13.69 9.62 26.09
CA GLU A 107 14.62 9.01 27.06
C GLU A 107 15.03 10.00 28.17
N ALA A 108 14.81 11.31 27.97
CA ALA A 108 15.08 12.35 28.96
C ALA A 108 13.88 12.80 29.82
N GLN A 109 12.67 12.22 29.67
CA GLN A 109 11.51 12.61 30.50
C GLN A 109 10.62 11.43 30.94
N PRO A 110 10.08 11.45 32.18
CA PRO A 110 9.16 10.43 32.69
C PRO A 110 7.91 10.32 31.82
N THR A 111 7.45 9.08 31.64
CA THR A 111 6.38 8.74 30.69
C THR A 111 5.04 9.36 31.08
N SER A 112 4.16 9.58 30.10
CA SER A 112 2.81 10.17 30.31
C SER A 112 1.94 9.39 31.30
N LEU A 113 2.25 8.14 31.61
CA LEU A 113 1.63 7.34 32.66
C LEU A 113 2.01 7.82 34.08
N GLU A 114 3.26 8.25 34.29
CA GLU A 114 3.67 8.92 35.53
C GLU A 114 3.04 10.30 35.63
N ARG A 115 2.98 11.04 34.53
CA ARG A 115 2.34 12.37 34.50
C ARG A 115 0.82 12.29 34.72
N ALA A 116 0.15 11.24 34.23
CA ALA A 116 -1.27 10.98 34.49
C ALA A 116 -1.52 10.47 35.93
N ARG A 117 -0.63 9.67 36.52
CA ARG A 117 -0.67 9.34 37.96
C ARG A 117 -0.48 10.58 38.83
N SER A 118 0.40 11.50 38.44
CA SER A 118 0.60 12.79 39.11
C SER A 118 -0.52 13.81 38.87
N GLN A 119 -1.37 13.60 37.85
CA GLN A 119 -2.56 14.41 37.56
C GLN A 119 -3.86 13.80 38.08
N THR A 120 -3.78 12.94 39.10
CA THR A 120 -4.93 12.65 39.96
C THR A 120 -5.22 13.88 40.83
N VAL A 121 -5.65 14.98 40.18
CA VAL A 121 -6.16 16.16 40.85
C VAL A 121 -7.48 15.76 41.49
N HIS A 122 -7.50 15.76 42.83
CA HIS A 122 -8.71 15.72 43.63
C HIS A 122 -9.68 16.82 43.17
N SER A 123 -10.74 16.44 42.46
CA SER A 123 -11.97 17.24 42.41
C SER A 123 -13.03 16.51 43.23
N PRO A 124 -13.30 16.93 44.47
CA PRO A 124 -14.43 16.41 45.22
C PRO A 124 -15.73 16.87 44.52
N GLN A 125 -16.53 15.92 44.03
CA GLN A 125 -17.92 16.22 43.69
C GLN A 125 -18.74 16.13 44.98
N ASN A 126 -19.25 17.28 45.44
CA ASN A 126 -20.16 17.34 46.57
C ASN A 126 -21.57 17.01 46.10
N PHE A 127 -22.14 15.90 46.58
CA PHE A 127 -23.57 15.64 46.46
C PHE A 127 -24.27 16.08 47.75
N SER A 128 -25.21 17.01 47.61
CA SER A 128 -26.14 17.42 48.66
C SER A 128 -27.50 16.77 48.42
N TYR A 129 -28.07 16.15 49.45
CA TYR A 129 -29.48 15.77 49.45
C TYR A 129 -30.13 16.24 50.76
N THR A 130 -31.43 16.48 50.69
CA THR A 130 -32.26 16.84 51.83
C THR A 130 -32.88 15.57 52.39
N ASP A 131 -32.70 15.29 53.67
CA ASP A 131 -33.31 14.12 54.29
C ASP A 131 -34.81 14.34 54.57
N ARG A 132 -35.47 13.31 55.12
CA ARG A 132 -36.91 13.35 55.43
C ARG A 132 -37.31 14.37 56.51
N ASN A 133 -36.36 14.92 57.25
CA ASN A 133 -36.59 15.93 58.28
C ASN A 133 -36.34 17.36 57.77
N GLY A 134 -35.86 17.52 56.53
CA GLY A 134 -35.55 18.81 55.93
C GLY A 134 -34.10 19.25 56.08
N ASP A 135 -33.23 18.43 56.68
CA ASP A 135 -31.82 18.77 56.89
C ASP A 135 -30.98 18.44 55.65
N GLN A 136 -30.11 19.37 55.24
CA GLN A 136 -29.15 19.12 54.16
C GLN A 136 -27.93 18.36 54.68
N GLN A 137 -27.70 17.16 54.13
CA GLN A 137 -26.53 16.35 54.42
C GLN A 137 -25.58 16.38 53.20
N GLN A 138 -24.28 16.54 53.44
CA GLN A 138 -23.24 16.45 52.40
C GLN A 138 -22.47 15.14 52.58
N ILE A 139 -22.45 14.28 51.55
CA ILE A 139 -21.60 13.08 51.54
C ILE A 139 -20.41 13.33 50.62
N GLN A 140 -19.21 13.31 51.18
CA GLN A 140 -17.95 13.26 50.42
C GLN A 140 -17.68 11.81 49.99
N ASN A 141 -18.23 11.40 48.84
CA ASN A 141 -17.88 10.11 48.23
C ASN A 141 -16.79 10.31 47.18
N ALA A 142 -15.56 9.93 47.54
CA ALA A 142 -14.46 9.83 46.60
C ALA A 142 -14.66 8.60 45.67
N ARG A 143 -15.50 8.73 44.64
CA ARG A 143 -15.55 7.76 43.55
C ARG A 143 -15.41 8.50 42.23
N SER A 144 -14.17 8.56 41.74
CA SER A 144 -13.86 9.09 40.41
C SER A 144 -14.50 8.20 39.34
N VAL A 145 -15.66 8.60 38.83
CA VAL A 145 -16.23 8.02 37.61
C VAL A 145 -15.58 8.75 36.43
N THR A 146 -14.48 8.21 35.93
CA THR A 146 -13.89 8.66 34.68
C THR A 146 -14.84 8.24 33.56
N HIS A 147 -15.59 9.18 32.99
CA HIS A 147 -16.25 8.98 31.70
C HIS A 147 -15.18 8.91 30.60
N THR A 148 -14.50 7.76 30.50
CA THR A 148 -13.76 7.42 29.29
C THR A 148 -14.78 7.06 28.23
N THR A 149 -15.03 7.99 27.32
CA THR A 149 -15.50 7.65 25.96
C THR A 149 -14.72 6.41 25.52
N PRO A 150 -15.36 5.29 25.11
CA PRO A 150 -14.65 4.07 24.79
C PRO A 150 -13.55 4.40 23.80
N LEU A 151 -12.30 4.21 24.23
CA LEU A 151 -11.14 4.46 23.40
C LEU A 151 -11.29 3.52 22.20
N LYS A 152 -11.67 4.08 21.05
CA LYS A 152 -11.43 3.46 19.74
C LYS A 152 -9.98 2.99 19.70
N HIS A 153 -9.64 2.04 18.83
CA HIS A 153 -8.26 1.58 18.56
C HIS A 153 -7.36 2.79 18.19
N ASN A 154 -6.96 3.56 19.20
CA ASN A 154 -6.43 4.91 19.06
C ASN A 154 -4.93 4.76 18.87
N ARG A 155 -4.44 5.24 17.73
CA ARG A 155 -3.11 4.93 17.18
C ARG A 155 -1.95 5.74 17.74
N VAL A 156 -2.14 6.48 18.83
CA VAL A 156 -1.01 7.18 19.45
C VAL A 156 -0.07 6.10 20.01
N ALA A 157 1.20 6.12 19.61
CA ALA A 157 2.19 5.20 20.14
C ALA A 157 2.54 5.63 21.57
N ASP A 158 2.21 4.79 22.52
CA ASP A 158 2.30 5.10 23.94
C ASP A 158 3.65 4.63 24.50
N GLY A 159 4.21 3.54 23.95
CA GLY A 159 5.50 2.96 24.37
C GLY A 159 6.68 3.18 23.38
N PRO A 160 7.94 3.07 23.86
CA PRO A 160 9.14 3.11 23.00
C PRO A 160 9.13 2.03 21.90
N SER A 161 8.71 0.81 22.22
CA SER A 161 8.62 -0.30 21.27
C SER A 161 7.62 -0.03 20.13
N GLU A 162 6.45 0.52 20.45
CA GLU A 162 5.46 0.90 19.44
C GLU A 162 5.96 2.03 18.54
N ARG A 163 6.68 3.02 19.11
CA ARG A 163 7.30 4.10 18.32
C ARG A 163 8.39 3.56 17.40
N LEU A 164 9.20 2.61 17.87
CA LEU A 164 10.23 1.97 17.05
C LEU A 164 9.61 1.19 15.88
N LEU A 165 8.53 0.44 16.14
CA LEU A 165 7.78 -0.25 15.09
C LEU A 165 7.15 0.73 14.09
N GLN A 166 6.52 1.80 14.56
CA GLN A 166 5.99 2.84 13.68
C GLN A 166 7.09 3.50 12.85
N MET A 167 8.24 3.79 13.46
CA MET A 167 9.39 4.37 12.77
C MET A 167 9.85 3.45 11.65
N GLY A 168 10.01 2.14 11.93
CA GLY A 168 10.33 1.14 10.93
C GLY A 168 9.30 1.06 9.80
N ILE A 169 8.00 1.06 10.12
CA ILE A 169 6.90 1.08 9.13
C ILE A 169 7.02 2.30 8.22
N HIS A 170 7.22 3.50 8.78
CA HIS A 170 7.32 4.72 8.00
C HIS A 170 8.61 4.78 7.17
N SER A 171 9.74 4.30 7.69
CA SER A 171 10.97 4.17 6.92
C SER A 171 10.81 3.22 5.73
N MET A 172 10.13 2.09 5.90
CA MET A 172 9.87 1.16 4.78
C MET A 172 8.92 1.77 3.75
N LYS A 173 7.89 2.51 4.17
CA LYS A 173 7.04 3.27 3.24
C LYS A 173 7.82 4.30 2.45
N PHE A 174 8.78 4.98 3.08
CA PHE A 174 9.66 5.93 2.40
C PHE A 174 10.50 5.23 1.33
N ILE A 175 11.11 4.09 1.65
CA ILE A 175 11.92 3.30 0.70
C ILE A 175 11.04 2.79 -0.46
N GLY A 176 9.87 2.22 -0.17
CA GLY A 176 8.94 1.75 -1.18
C GLY A 176 8.45 2.89 -2.09
N ALA A 177 8.13 4.05 -1.53
CA ALA A 177 7.75 5.22 -2.30
C ALA A 177 8.91 5.73 -3.16
N GLY A 178 10.13 5.81 -2.61
CA GLY A 178 11.33 6.25 -3.31
C GLY A 178 11.68 5.33 -4.48
N THR A 179 11.67 4.02 -4.28
CA THR A 179 11.89 3.04 -5.35
C THR A 179 10.80 3.11 -6.43
N TYR A 180 9.54 3.33 -6.06
CA TYR A 180 8.46 3.56 -7.03
C TYR A 180 8.67 4.85 -7.84
N ILE A 181 9.09 5.95 -7.18
CA ILE A 181 9.44 7.22 -7.86
C ILE A 181 10.59 6.99 -8.85
N THR A 182 11.63 6.26 -8.46
CA THR A 182 12.73 5.94 -9.39
C THR A 182 12.23 5.11 -10.56
N ALA A 183 11.48 4.03 -10.31
CA ALA A 183 10.98 3.13 -11.34
C ALA A 183 10.04 3.82 -12.34
N PHE A 184 9.03 4.55 -11.85
CA PHE A 184 7.96 5.09 -12.68
C PHE A 184 8.11 6.59 -12.99
N GLY A 185 8.87 7.32 -12.18
CA GLY A 185 9.13 8.75 -12.37
C GLY A 185 10.37 9.03 -13.21
N ALA A 186 11.35 8.11 -13.22
CA ALA A 186 12.58 8.27 -13.99
C ALA A 186 12.77 7.15 -15.03
N VAL A 187 12.84 5.88 -14.60
CA VAL A 187 13.22 4.77 -15.49
C VAL A 187 12.18 4.53 -16.59
N ALA A 188 10.90 4.41 -16.24
CA ALA A 188 9.85 4.12 -17.22
C ALA A 188 9.66 5.25 -18.26
N PRO A 189 9.63 6.55 -17.90
CA PRO A 189 9.62 7.63 -18.89
C PRO A 189 10.84 7.62 -19.81
N CYS A 190 12.05 7.39 -19.29
CA CYS A 190 13.24 7.28 -20.12
C CYS A 190 13.14 6.12 -21.13
N ARG A 191 12.63 4.95 -20.70
CA ARG A 191 12.39 3.82 -21.62
C ARG A 191 11.33 4.13 -22.65
N PHE A 192 10.26 4.81 -22.26
CA PHE A 192 9.18 5.21 -23.16
C PHE A 192 9.68 6.19 -24.22
N LEU A 193 10.42 7.24 -23.83
CA LEU A 193 11.03 8.18 -24.77
C LEU A 193 11.99 7.47 -25.73
N ASN A 194 12.75 6.50 -25.23
CA ASN A 194 13.62 5.68 -26.08
C ASN A 194 12.80 4.84 -27.10
N SER A 195 11.70 4.22 -26.65
CA SER A 195 10.83 3.44 -27.53
C SER A 195 10.15 4.31 -28.60
N LEU A 196 9.72 5.52 -28.27
CA LEU A 196 9.19 6.48 -29.24
C LEU A 196 10.25 6.87 -30.29
N ASN A 197 11.50 7.05 -29.86
CA ASN A 197 12.59 7.40 -30.77
C ASN A 197 12.95 6.28 -31.75
N THR A 198 12.70 5.02 -31.39
CA THR A 198 12.88 3.85 -32.26
C THR A 198 11.63 3.51 -33.09
N PHE A 199 10.49 4.12 -32.77
CA PHE A 199 9.21 3.80 -33.42
C PHE A 199 9.20 4.34 -34.86
N GLY A 200 9.22 3.44 -35.85
CA GLY A 200 9.18 3.78 -37.28
C GLY A 200 10.55 3.97 -37.95
N LYS A 201 11.66 3.71 -37.24
CA LYS A 201 13.00 3.64 -37.83
C LYS A 201 13.35 2.19 -38.18
N ASN A 202 13.94 1.97 -39.36
CA ASN A 202 14.60 0.71 -39.69
C ASN A 202 15.81 0.52 -38.75
N ASP A 203 16.18 -0.73 -38.44
CA ASP A 203 17.20 -1.13 -37.46
C ASP A 203 18.59 -0.47 -37.58
N SER A 204 18.83 0.30 -38.65
CA SER A 204 20.10 0.98 -38.96
C SER A 204 20.24 2.41 -38.43
N GLU A 205 19.19 3.04 -37.90
CA GLU A 205 19.29 4.43 -37.40
C GLU A 205 19.49 4.50 -35.89
N THR A 206 20.54 5.21 -35.47
CA THR A 206 20.87 5.44 -34.06
C THR A 206 19.75 6.23 -33.35
N PRO A 207 19.43 5.90 -32.08
CA PRO A 207 18.45 6.64 -31.30
C PRO A 207 18.90 8.11 -31.13
N ILE A 208 17.99 9.06 -31.35
CA ILE A 208 18.24 10.51 -31.25
C ILE A 208 18.67 10.92 -29.83
N VAL A 209 18.17 10.18 -28.83
CA VAL A 209 18.68 10.24 -27.47
C VAL A 209 19.49 8.97 -27.26
N GLU A 210 20.80 9.04 -27.43
CA GLU A 210 21.65 8.09 -26.73
C GLU A 210 21.31 8.24 -25.26
N LEU A 211 20.64 7.23 -24.67
CA LEU A 211 20.71 7.09 -23.24
C LEU A 211 22.21 6.99 -22.96
N ASN A 212 22.75 8.05 -22.37
CA ASN A 212 24.09 8.06 -21.81
C ASN A 212 24.25 6.81 -20.92
N SER A 213 25.48 6.48 -20.55
CA SER A 213 25.77 5.35 -19.66
C SER A 213 24.79 5.25 -18.47
N VAL A 214 24.41 6.38 -17.89
CA VAL A 214 23.42 6.50 -16.81
C VAL A 214 22.05 5.95 -17.19
N GLY A 215 21.51 6.28 -18.36
CA GLY A 215 20.21 5.80 -18.81
C GLY A 215 20.17 4.28 -19.05
N LYS A 216 21.24 3.71 -19.61
CA LYS A 216 21.37 2.25 -19.79
C LYS A 216 21.51 1.54 -18.44
N THR A 217 22.30 2.09 -17.52
CA THR A 217 22.43 1.59 -16.14
C THR A 217 21.10 1.65 -15.39
N LEU A 218 20.33 2.74 -15.54
CA LEU A 218 19.00 2.89 -14.93
C LEU A 218 17.95 1.94 -15.51
N ALA A 219 17.98 1.67 -16.82
CA ALA A 219 17.10 0.69 -17.42
C ALA A 219 17.43 -0.75 -16.98
N GLY A 220 18.73 -1.04 -16.82
CA GLY A 220 19.23 -2.31 -16.30
C GLY A 220 19.01 -2.53 -14.80
N SER A 221 18.79 -1.46 -14.03
CA SER A 221 18.59 -1.54 -12.57
C SER A 221 17.13 -1.79 -12.16
N MET A 222 16.19 -1.85 -13.11
CA MET A 222 14.76 -2.02 -12.82
C MET A 222 14.46 -3.29 -11.99
N PRO A 223 15.04 -4.47 -12.28
CA PRO A 223 14.82 -5.65 -11.43
C PRO A 223 15.28 -5.43 -9.98
N GLN A 224 16.41 -4.76 -9.77
CA GLN A 224 16.97 -4.45 -8.46
C GLN A 224 16.10 -3.43 -7.72
N ILE A 225 15.62 -2.39 -8.41
CA ILE A 225 14.70 -1.39 -7.85
C ILE A 225 13.39 -2.05 -7.40
N MET A 226 12.83 -2.93 -8.24
CA MET A 226 11.59 -3.66 -7.91
C MET A 226 11.80 -4.64 -6.75
N PHE A 227 12.93 -5.34 -6.71
CA PHE A 227 13.29 -6.20 -5.59
C PHE A 227 13.32 -5.42 -4.27
N VAL A 228 14.00 -4.26 -4.23
CA VAL A 228 14.06 -3.41 -3.03
C VAL A 228 12.67 -2.90 -2.66
N ASN A 229 11.86 -2.48 -3.63
CA ASN A 229 10.48 -2.06 -3.40
C ASN A 229 9.66 -3.18 -2.74
N HIS A 230 9.68 -4.39 -3.30
CA HIS A 230 8.92 -5.50 -2.74
C HIS A 230 9.46 -5.94 -1.37
N LEU A 231 10.77 -5.94 -1.18
CA LEU A 231 11.42 -6.22 0.11
C LEU A 231 11.00 -5.21 1.18
N SER A 232 10.98 -3.92 0.89
CA SER A 232 10.46 -2.92 1.83
C SER A 232 8.99 -3.18 2.17
N GLY A 233 8.19 -3.67 1.21
CA GLY A 233 6.81 -4.06 1.44
C GLY A 233 6.69 -5.25 2.39
N ILE A 234 7.57 -6.25 2.30
CA ILE A 234 7.61 -7.37 3.25
C ILE A 234 7.90 -6.85 4.65
N VAL A 235 8.98 -6.09 4.80
CA VAL A 235 9.41 -5.57 6.11
C VAL A 235 8.34 -4.66 6.71
N GLU A 236 7.70 -3.80 5.92
CA GLU A 236 6.58 -2.96 6.38
C GLU A 236 5.43 -3.80 6.95
N ASN A 237 4.98 -4.83 6.22
CA ASN A 237 3.85 -5.65 6.66
C ASN A 237 4.19 -6.49 7.90
N SER A 238 5.42 -7.02 7.99
CA SER A 238 5.90 -7.73 9.18
C SER A 238 5.93 -6.82 10.42
N LEU A 239 6.48 -5.61 10.29
CA LEU A 239 6.47 -4.62 11.38
C LEU A 239 5.05 -4.21 11.76
N ARG A 240 4.15 -4.09 10.77
CA ARG A 240 2.74 -3.78 11.01
C ARG A 240 2.04 -4.88 11.82
N LEU A 241 2.31 -6.16 11.55
CA LEU A 241 1.74 -7.26 12.34
C LEU A 241 2.14 -7.14 13.81
N GLY A 242 3.43 -6.92 14.09
CA GLY A 242 3.91 -6.70 15.46
C GLY A 242 3.29 -5.45 16.10
N TYR A 243 3.13 -4.36 15.36
CA TYR A 243 2.49 -3.14 15.85
C TYR A 243 1.02 -3.36 16.22
N GLU A 244 0.25 -4.02 15.35
CA GLU A 244 -1.19 -4.24 15.58
C GLU A 244 -1.44 -5.18 16.77
N GLU A 245 -0.56 -6.16 17.02
CA GLU A 245 -0.65 -7.01 18.21
C GLU A 245 -0.47 -6.20 19.51
N ILE A 246 0.53 -5.33 19.57
CA ILE A 246 0.76 -4.48 20.75
C ILE A 246 -0.39 -3.50 20.93
N ALA A 247 -0.84 -2.87 19.84
CA ALA A 247 -1.98 -1.95 19.86
C ALA A 247 -3.27 -2.63 20.32
N TYR A 248 -3.54 -3.86 19.89
CA TYR A 248 -4.67 -4.68 20.33
C TYR A 248 -4.61 -4.95 21.83
N LYS A 249 -3.48 -5.46 22.34
CA LYS A 249 -3.30 -5.74 23.77
C LYS A 249 -3.48 -4.47 24.61
N ARG A 250 -3.01 -3.32 24.12
CA ARG A 250 -3.18 -2.03 24.77
C ARG A 250 -4.64 -1.57 24.80
N ALA A 251 -5.36 -1.69 23.69
CA ALA A 251 -6.77 -1.33 23.62
C ALA A 251 -7.61 -2.15 24.61
N LEU A 252 -7.32 -3.46 24.75
CA LEU A 252 -7.97 -4.31 25.76
C LEU A 252 -7.63 -3.87 27.19
N ARG A 253 -6.36 -3.59 27.49
CA ARG A 253 -5.94 -3.11 28.83
C ARG A 253 -6.60 -1.79 29.22
N ASN A 254 -6.92 -0.95 28.24
CA ASN A 254 -7.56 0.35 28.45
C ASN A 254 -9.10 0.27 28.46
N GLY A 255 -9.67 -0.93 28.58
CA GLY A 255 -11.13 -1.11 28.68
C GLY A 255 -11.89 -0.93 27.37
N GLY A 256 -11.24 -1.10 26.22
CA GLY A 256 -11.94 -1.11 24.93
C GLY A 256 -12.91 -2.28 24.81
N ASP A 257 -14.01 -2.10 24.07
CA ASP A 257 -14.96 -3.18 23.77
C ASP A 257 -14.23 -4.33 23.05
N GLN A 258 -14.13 -5.48 23.72
CA GLN A 258 -13.41 -6.65 23.23
C GLN A 258 -13.85 -7.07 21.83
N ARG A 259 -15.15 -7.01 21.53
CA ARG A 259 -15.68 -7.42 20.23
C ARG A 259 -15.27 -6.43 19.14
N GLN A 260 -15.42 -5.15 19.41
CA GLN A 260 -15.04 -4.09 18.46
C GLN A 260 -13.53 -4.08 18.21
N VAL A 261 -12.74 -4.11 19.29
CA VAL A 261 -11.27 -4.11 19.24
C VAL A 261 -10.74 -5.34 18.50
N PHE A 262 -11.34 -6.51 18.71
CA PHE A 262 -10.98 -7.72 17.96
C PHE A 262 -11.32 -7.63 16.48
N GLN A 263 -12.48 -7.10 16.10
CA GLN A 263 -12.86 -6.93 14.69
C GLN A 263 -11.90 -5.99 13.96
N ASP A 264 -11.53 -4.87 14.59
CA ASP A 264 -10.57 -3.92 14.04
C ASP A 264 -9.18 -4.55 13.89
N TYR A 265 -8.68 -5.22 14.94
CA TYR A 265 -7.41 -5.96 14.91
C TYR A 265 -7.40 -7.02 13.80
N TYR A 266 -8.44 -7.84 13.71
CA TYR A 266 -8.55 -8.89 12.70
C TYR A 266 -8.54 -8.32 11.28
N LYS A 267 -9.29 -7.23 11.03
CA LYS A 267 -9.28 -6.54 9.72
C LYS A 267 -7.86 -6.09 9.36
N LYS A 268 -7.11 -5.53 10.31
CA LYS A 268 -5.75 -5.01 10.10
C LYS A 268 -4.71 -6.09 9.90
N VAL A 269 -4.74 -7.15 10.72
CA VAL A 269 -3.88 -8.32 10.56
C VAL A 269 -4.14 -9.00 9.21
N LYS A 270 -5.41 -9.20 8.85
CA LYS A 270 -5.77 -9.77 7.54
C LYS A 270 -5.20 -8.94 6.38
N GLU A 271 -5.33 -7.61 6.44
CA GLU A 271 -4.78 -6.69 5.43
C GLU A 271 -3.25 -6.82 5.32
N ALA A 272 -2.55 -6.87 6.45
CA ALA A 272 -1.09 -6.98 6.51
C ALA A 272 -0.59 -8.35 6.02
N THR A 273 -1.25 -9.45 6.43
CA THR A 273 -0.90 -10.81 6.00
C THR A 273 -1.06 -11.00 4.50
N ILE A 274 -2.17 -10.51 3.92
CA ILE A 274 -2.36 -10.56 2.45
C ILE A 274 -1.28 -9.74 1.75
N GLY A 275 -0.96 -8.55 2.26
CA GLY A 275 0.12 -7.72 1.73
C GLY A 275 1.50 -8.39 1.81
N LEU A 276 1.76 -9.14 2.89
CA LEU A 276 2.99 -9.91 3.06
C LEU A 276 3.10 -11.02 2.02
N ILE A 277 2.04 -11.82 1.84
CA ILE A 277 2.00 -12.92 0.86
C ILE A 277 2.14 -12.38 -0.57
N GLU A 278 1.44 -11.29 -0.89
CA GLU A 278 1.56 -10.59 -2.17
C GLU A 278 3.02 -10.22 -2.47
N LYS A 279 3.71 -9.60 -1.51
CA LYS A 279 5.10 -9.15 -1.68
C LYS A 279 6.11 -10.29 -1.71
N LEU A 280 5.88 -11.36 -0.96
CA LEU A 280 6.70 -12.59 -1.04
C LEU A 280 6.67 -13.19 -2.44
N LEU A 281 5.48 -13.31 -3.03
CA LEU A 281 5.32 -13.82 -4.39
C LEU A 281 5.92 -12.85 -5.44
N GLU A 282 5.82 -11.54 -5.22
CA GLU A 282 6.50 -10.55 -6.08
C GLU A 282 8.03 -10.63 -5.96
N ILE A 283 8.59 -10.87 -4.78
CA ILE A 283 10.05 -11.13 -4.60
C ILE A 283 10.46 -12.41 -5.29
N LEU A 284 9.69 -13.50 -5.17
CA LEU A 284 10.01 -14.75 -5.85
C LEU A 284 10.14 -14.51 -7.36
N LYS A 285 9.23 -13.74 -7.94
CA LYS A 285 9.28 -13.32 -9.34
C LYS A 285 10.53 -12.49 -9.66
N ASP A 286 10.90 -11.54 -8.80
CA ASP A 286 12.09 -10.70 -9.01
C ASP A 286 13.38 -11.50 -8.92
N VAL A 287 13.50 -12.39 -7.92
CA VAL A 287 14.66 -13.29 -7.74
C VAL A 287 14.81 -14.20 -8.95
N LEU A 288 13.73 -14.79 -9.44
CA LEU A 288 13.78 -15.60 -10.66
C LEU A 288 14.19 -14.78 -11.88
N SER A 289 13.79 -13.51 -11.95
CA SER A 289 14.20 -12.59 -13.02
C SER A 289 15.67 -12.16 -12.90
N LEU A 290 16.22 -12.13 -11.69
CA LEU A 290 17.63 -11.81 -11.42
C LEU A 290 18.56 -13.01 -11.66
N LEU A 291 18.11 -14.22 -11.30
CA LEU A 291 18.94 -15.44 -11.33
C LEU A 291 18.96 -16.11 -12.71
N SER A 292 17.93 -15.91 -13.53
CA SER A 292 17.79 -16.66 -14.77
C SER A 292 18.25 -15.85 -15.99
N PRO A 293 19.37 -16.21 -16.64
CA PRO A 293 19.64 -15.78 -18.02
C PRO A 293 18.64 -16.41 -19.00
N ILE A 294 17.89 -17.43 -18.57
CA ILE A 294 16.91 -18.16 -19.38
C ILE A 294 15.52 -17.53 -19.18
N PRO A 295 14.78 -17.19 -20.24
CA PRO A 295 13.40 -16.71 -20.10
C PRO A 295 12.56 -17.73 -19.35
N MET A 296 11.96 -17.30 -18.22
CA MET A 296 11.05 -18.16 -17.45
C MET A 296 9.97 -18.75 -18.37
N PRO A 297 9.68 -20.06 -18.27
CA PRO A 297 8.63 -20.68 -19.06
C PRO A 297 7.30 -19.96 -18.84
N MET A 298 6.55 -19.74 -19.93
CA MET A 298 5.30 -18.98 -19.90
C MET A 298 4.27 -19.61 -18.95
N TRP A 299 4.20 -20.95 -18.93
CA TRP A 299 3.36 -21.74 -18.04
C TRP A 299 3.63 -21.53 -16.55
N PHE A 300 4.81 -21.06 -16.17
CA PHE A 300 5.13 -20.71 -14.78
C PHE A 300 4.89 -19.23 -14.51
N ARG A 301 5.28 -18.37 -15.45
CA ARG A 301 5.20 -16.91 -15.32
C ARG A 301 3.76 -16.39 -15.24
N ILE A 302 2.85 -16.94 -16.05
CA ILE A 302 1.46 -16.50 -16.09
C ILE A 302 0.74 -16.83 -14.78
N PRO A 303 0.73 -18.09 -14.27
CA PRO A 303 0.06 -18.39 -13.00
C PRO A 303 0.60 -17.60 -11.82
N LEU A 304 1.93 -17.43 -11.72
CA LEU A 304 2.53 -16.64 -10.64
C LEU A 304 2.12 -15.16 -10.73
N SER A 305 2.09 -14.59 -11.93
CA SER A 305 1.62 -13.21 -12.14
C SER A 305 0.13 -13.09 -11.83
N THR A 306 -0.70 -14.03 -12.28
CA THR A 306 -2.13 -14.08 -11.97
C THR A 306 -2.39 -14.17 -10.46
N LEU A 307 -1.64 -15.00 -9.73
CA LEU A 307 -1.79 -15.16 -8.29
C LEU A 307 -1.40 -13.88 -7.53
N THR A 308 -0.23 -13.30 -7.84
CA THR A 308 0.22 -12.02 -7.23
C THR A 308 -0.79 -10.89 -7.47
N LEU A 309 -1.35 -10.83 -8.69
CA LEU A 309 -2.29 -9.80 -9.10
C LEU A 309 -3.68 -10.00 -8.49
N GLY A 310 -4.15 -11.26 -8.44
CA GLY A 310 -5.40 -11.62 -7.78
C GLY A 310 -5.37 -11.24 -6.30
N LEU A 311 -4.27 -11.54 -5.60
CA LEU A 311 -4.06 -11.14 -4.21
C LEU A 311 -4.00 -9.62 -4.05
N GLY A 312 -3.28 -8.91 -4.94
CA GLY A 312 -3.22 -7.45 -4.92
C GLY A 312 -4.60 -6.81 -5.14
N LEU A 313 -5.38 -7.28 -6.10
CA LEU A 313 -6.74 -6.81 -6.36
C LEU A 313 -7.68 -7.13 -5.19
N TYR A 314 -7.56 -8.33 -4.60
CA TYR A 314 -8.32 -8.70 -3.40
C TYR A 314 -7.98 -7.83 -2.19
N ARG A 315 -6.71 -7.44 -2.05
CA ARG A 315 -6.27 -6.50 -1.01
C ARG A 315 -6.88 -5.11 -1.21
N VAL A 316 -6.86 -4.58 -2.43
CA VAL A 316 -7.52 -3.30 -2.75
C VAL A 316 -9.02 -3.41 -2.49
N TRP A 317 -9.65 -4.52 -2.88
CA TRP A 317 -11.05 -4.80 -2.61
C TRP A 317 -11.36 -4.68 -1.11
N ILE A 318 -10.61 -5.38 -0.25
CA ILE A 318 -10.79 -5.33 1.22
C ILE A 318 -10.63 -3.91 1.77
N LYS A 319 -9.70 -3.10 1.25
CA LYS A 319 -9.52 -1.70 1.70
C LYS A 319 -10.72 -0.82 1.35
N THR A 320 -11.39 -1.09 0.24
CA THR A 320 -12.52 -0.31 -0.26
C THR A 320 -13.89 -0.73 0.29
N THR A 321 -13.94 -1.80 1.09
CA THR A 321 -15.13 -2.37 1.73
C THR A 321 -15.02 -2.34 3.26
#